data_AF-Q6SQF5-F1
#
_entry.id   AF-Q6SQF5-F1
#
_cell.length_a   1.000
_cell.length_b   1.000
_cell.length_c   1.000
_cell.angle_alpha   90.00
_cell.angle_beta   90.00
_cell.angle_gamma   90.00
#
_symmetry.space_group_name_H-M   'P 1'
#
loop_
_entity.id
_entity.type
_entity.pdbx_description
1 polymer ?
#
loop_
_entity_poly.entity_id
_entity_poly.type
_entity_poly.pdbx_seq_one_letter_code
_entity_poly.pdbx_strand_id
1 'polypeptide(L)'
;LQGYIENEVDLNNEETCRETCSFYQSTRSEGCYKDLYCARQPRCSGRLYNCQFVDSDMWVCPSPKNSTRRYEYIEYENGRTLGQRANCVRGTTKVDSWWRYLFW
;
A
#
# COMPACT_ATOMS: atom_id res chain seq x y z
N LEU A 1 -8.03 -7.49 -8.01
CA LEU A 1 -7.20 -7.50 -6.78
C LEU A 1 -8.00 -6.89 -5.64
N GLN A 2 -8.16 -7.60 -4.52
CA GLN A 2 -8.81 -7.09 -3.31
C GLN A 2 -7.77 -7.08 -2.19
N GLY A 3 -7.06 -5.97 -2.07
CA GLY A 3 -6.05 -5.74 -1.04
C GLY A 3 -6.00 -4.25 -0.73
N TYR A 4 -5.24 -3.88 0.29
CA TYR A 4 -5.03 -2.50 0.68
C TYR A 4 -3.55 -2.32 1.00
N ILE A 5 -2.91 -1.39 0.29
CA ILE A 5 -1.49 -1.08 0.47
C ILE A 5 -1.39 -0.05 1.58
N GLU A 6 -0.57 -0.28 2.58
CA GLU A 6 -0.37 0.67 3.67
C GLU A 6 1.07 0.55 4.17
N ASN A 7 1.67 1.67 4.56
CA ASN A 7 3.00 1.64 5.17
C ASN A 7 2.89 1.22 6.64
N GLU A 8 3.92 0.55 7.15
CA GLU A 8 3.94 0.10 8.56
C GLU A 8 3.77 1.27 9.56
N VAL A 9 4.37 2.42 9.25
CA VAL A 9 4.27 3.67 10.01
C VAL A 9 2.82 4.12 10.23
N ASP A 10 1.91 3.75 9.32
CA ASP A 10 0.50 4.11 9.35
C ASP A 10 -0.37 3.06 10.07
N LEU A 11 0.23 1.93 10.49
CA LEU A 11 -0.46 0.82 11.18
C LEU A 11 -0.36 0.88 12.71
N ASN A 12 0.31 1.90 13.26
CA ASN A 12 0.47 2.09 14.69
C ASN A 12 0.44 3.59 15.07
N ASN A 13 -0.04 3.89 16.28
CA ASN A 13 -0.14 5.26 16.79
C ASN A 13 1.22 5.91 17.10
N GLU A 14 2.28 5.11 17.16
CA GLU A 14 3.63 5.58 17.51
C GLU A 14 4.40 6.05 16.26
N GLU A 15 3.82 5.89 15.06
CA GLU A 15 4.44 6.20 13.77
C GLU A 15 5.83 5.57 13.64
N THR A 16 5.95 4.29 13.99
CA THR A 16 7.22 3.56 13.92
C THR A 16 7.20 2.45 12.86
N CYS A 17 8.39 2.10 12.36
CA CYS A 17 8.61 0.90 11.53
C CYS A 17 9.48 -0.11 12.30
N ARG A 18 8.92 -0.71 13.36
CA ARG A 18 9.65 -1.57 14.31
C ARG A 18 9.22 -3.02 14.26
N GLU A 19 8.02 -3.26 13.78
CA GLU A 19 7.34 -4.54 13.77
C GLU A 19 7.40 -5.16 12.37
N THR A 20 6.74 -6.30 12.20
CA THR A 20 6.69 -7.02 10.93
C THR A 20 5.25 -7.43 10.61
N CYS A 21 4.97 -7.91 9.40
CA CYS A 21 3.61 -8.34 9.05
C CYS A 21 3.03 -9.43 9.97
N SER A 22 3.86 -10.24 10.65
CA SER A 22 3.37 -11.21 11.64
C SER A 22 2.78 -10.55 12.89
N PHE A 23 3.18 -9.32 13.21
CA PHE A 23 2.57 -8.53 14.28
C PHE A 23 1.19 -7.99 13.83
N TYR A 24 1.10 -7.51 12.59
CA TYR A 24 -0.11 -6.89 12.03
C TYR A 24 -1.09 -7.89 11.38
N GLN A 25 -1.44 -8.97 12.08
CA GLN A 25 -2.41 -9.95 11.55
C GLN A 25 -3.87 -9.46 11.60
N SER A 26 -4.18 -8.54 12.53
CA SER A 26 -5.47 -7.86 12.64
C SER A 26 -5.23 -6.45 13.17
N THR A 27 -5.11 -5.46 12.27
CA THR A 27 -4.81 -4.07 12.63
C THR A 27 -5.81 -3.09 12.01
N ARG A 28 -5.59 -1.79 12.19
CA ARG A 28 -6.29 -0.68 11.52
C ARG A 28 -5.25 0.31 11.00
N SER A 29 -5.67 1.12 10.03
CA SER A 29 -4.91 2.30 9.63
C SER A 29 -5.15 3.37 10.69
N GLU A 30 -4.10 3.79 11.39
CA GLU A 30 -4.13 4.78 12.48
C GLU A 30 -3.76 6.19 11.98
N GLY A 31 -3.05 6.29 10.85
CA GLY A 31 -2.48 7.54 10.39
C GLY A 31 -2.30 7.63 8.88
N CYS A 32 -1.66 8.72 8.46
CA CYS A 32 -1.18 8.90 7.11
C CYS A 32 0.07 9.79 7.15
N TYR A 33 1.21 9.16 7.40
CA TYR A 33 2.49 9.79 7.62
C TYR A 33 2.88 10.60 6.39
N LYS A 34 3.10 11.91 6.59
CA LYS A 34 3.53 12.88 5.56
C LYS A 34 2.69 12.85 4.27
N ASP A 35 1.40 12.50 4.36
CA ASP A 35 0.51 12.42 3.19
C ASP A 35 1.12 11.60 2.03
N LEU A 36 1.78 10.49 2.36
CA LEU A 36 2.38 9.57 1.39
C LEU A 36 1.29 8.79 0.62
N TYR A 37 1.50 7.51 0.33
CA TYR A 37 0.57 6.76 -0.52
C TYR A 37 -0.85 6.66 0.08
N CYS A 38 -0.97 6.60 1.40
CA CYS A 38 -2.23 6.63 2.16
C CYS A 38 -3.17 7.79 1.75
N ALA A 39 -2.64 8.96 1.38
CA ALA A 39 -3.44 10.12 0.95
C ALA A 39 -3.91 10.02 -0.52
N ARG A 40 -3.28 9.14 -1.32
CA ARG A 40 -3.55 8.98 -2.76
C ARG A 40 -4.59 7.90 -3.04
N GLN A 41 -5.10 7.24 -2.01
CA GLN A 41 -6.12 6.19 -2.11
C GLN A 41 -7.28 6.43 -1.12
N PRO A 42 -8.46 5.84 -1.37
CA PRO A 42 -9.54 5.87 -0.39
C PRO A 42 -9.15 5.10 0.89
N ARG A 43 -9.16 5.79 2.03
CA ARG A 43 -8.85 5.21 3.35
C ARG A 43 -9.71 3.99 3.65
N CYS A 44 -9.11 3.02 4.34
CA CYS A 44 -9.84 1.88 4.86
C CYS A 44 -10.32 2.18 6.30
N SER A 45 -11.63 2.28 6.52
CA SER A 45 -12.23 2.48 7.85
C SER A 45 -12.42 1.17 8.62
N GLY A 46 -12.21 0.03 7.97
CA GLY A 46 -12.33 -1.29 8.57
C GLY A 46 -11.04 -1.77 9.24
N ARG A 47 -11.03 -3.06 9.62
CA ARG A 47 -9.80 -3.74 10.02
C ARG A 47 -9.06 -4.28 8.80
N LEU A 48 -7.74 -4.25 8.87
CA LEU A 48 -6.82 -4.87 7.94
C LEU A 48 -6.40 -6.23 8.51
N TYR A 49 -6.38 -7.25 7.66
CA TYR A 49 -6.05 -8.62 8.04
C TYR A 49 -5.04 -9.20 7.07
N ASN A 50 -4.31 -10.23 7.53
CA ASN A 50 -3.40 -11.02 6.71
C ASN A 50 -2.34 -10.16 5.99
N CYS A 51 -1.60 -9.35 6.76
CA CYS A 51 -0.50 -8.55 6.22
C CYS A 51 0.47 -9.42 5.43
N GLN A 52 0.84 -8.97 4.23
CA GLN A 52 1.86 -9.59 3.40
C GLN A 52 2.97 -8.59 3.16
N PHE A 53 4.18 -8.97 3.55
CA PHE A 53 5.35 -8.12 3.36
C PHE A 53 5.72 -8.07 1.87
N VAL A 54 6.02 -6.87 1.39
CA VAL A 54 6.49 -6.63 0.04
C VAL A 54 7.68 -5.70 0.12
N ASP A 55 8.84 -6.21 -0.27
CA ASP A 55 10.11 -5.51 -0.20
C ASP A 55 10.56 -4.99 -1.55
N SER A 56 9.76 -4.11 -2.13
CA SER A 56 10.05 -3.57 -3.46
C SER A 56 9.29 -2.30 -3.72
N ASP A 57 9.93 -1.37 -4.43
CA ASP A 57 9.21 -0.28 -5.09
C ASP A 57 8.08 -0.87 -5.94
N MET A 58 6.99 -0.11 -6.04
CA MET A 58 5.83 -0.57 -6.80
C MET A 58 5.17 0.56 -7.57
N TRP A 59 4.58 0.19 -8.70
CA TRP A 59 3.75 1.05 -9.53
C TRP A 59 2.31 0.59 -9.38
N VAL A 60 1.50 1.44 -8.76
CA VAL A 60 0.10 1.12 -8.46
C VAL A 60 -0.80 1.85 -9.44
N CYS A 61 -1.65 1.09 -10.12
CA CYS A 61 -2.72 1.65 -10.93
C CYS A 61 -4.07 1.56 -10.18
N PRO A 62 -4.58 2.68 -9.62
CA PRO A 62 -5.87 2.70 -8.97
C PRO A 62 -7.00 2.54 -9.98
N SER A 63 -8.02 1.79 -9.59
CA SER A 63 -9.20 1.60 -10.42
C SER A 63 -10.03 2.88 -10.57
N PRO A 64 -10.84 2.98 -11.64
CA PRO A 64 -11.86 4.01 -11.78
C PRO A 64 -12.76 4.12 -10.54
N LYS A 65 -13.26 5.33 -10.24
CA LYS A 65 -14.06 5.60 -9.03
C LYS A 65 -15.35 4.75 -8.94
N ASN A 66 -15.87 4.30 -10.08
CA ASN A 66 -17.07 3.46 -10.20
C ASN A 66 -16.76 1.95 -10.25
N SER A 67 -15.50 1.57 -10.02
CA SER A 67 -15.08 0.16 -10.02
C SER A 67 -15.29 -0.49 -8.65
N THR A 68 -15.58 -1.78 -8.64
CA THR A 68 -15.70 -2.60 -7.42
C THR A 68 -14.34 -3.07 -6.88
N ARG A 69 -13.27 -2.93 -7.67
CA ARG A 69 -11.88 -3.26 -7.26
C ARG A 69 -11.10 -1.98 -6.95
N ARG A 70 -10.14 -2.04 -6.02
CA ARG A 70 -9.30 -0.88 -5.64
C ARG A 70 -8.19 -0.57 -6.65
N TYR A 71 -7.58 -1.61 -7.22
CA TYR A 71 -6.48 -1.49 -8.17
C TYR A 71 -6.73 -2.35 -9.40
N GLU A 72 -6.34 -1.82 -10.56
CA GLU A 72 -6.32 -2.53 -11.85
C GLU A 72 -5.13 -3.49 -11.90
N TYR A 73 -3.94 -2.96 -11.61
CA TYR A 73 -2.72 -3.73 -11.44
C TYR A 73 -1.79 -3.08 -10.40
N ILE A 74 -0.90 -3.91 -9.86
CA ILE A 74 0.26 -3.51 -9.08
C ILE A 74 1.46 -4.19 -9.73
N GLU A 75 2.44 -3.41 -10.15
CA GLU A 75 3.70 -3.89 -10.70
C GLU A 75 4.79 -3.66 -9.66
N TYR A 76 5.43 -4.73 -9.22
CA TYR A 76 6.55 -4.69 -8.28
C TYR A 76 7.87 -4.60 -9.05
N GLU A 77 8.85 -3.92 -8.47
CA GLU A 77 10.17 -3.74 -9.10
C GLU A 77 10.88 -5.06 -9.40
N ASN A 78 10.60 -6.12 -8.64
CA ASN A 78 11.12 -7.47 -8.90
C ASN A 78 10.48 -8.18 -10.12
N GLY A 79 9.64 -7.48 -10.90
CA GLY A 79 8.98 -7.99 -12.10
C GLY A 79 7.67 -8.72 -11.85
N ARG A 80 7.29 -8.99 -10.59
CA ARG A 80 5.98 -9.57 -10.27
C ARG A 80 4.89 -8.53 -10.56
N THR A 81 3.85 -8.93 -11.26
CA THR A 81 2.65 -8.10 -11.47
C THR A 81 1.43 -8.81 -10.91
N LEU A 82 0.61 -8.08 -10.16
CA LEU A 82 -0.72 -8.52 -9.77
C LEU A 82 -1.76 -7.82 -10.62
N GLY A 83 -2.67 -8.58 -11.21
CA GLY A 83 -3.62 -8.06 -12.20
C GLY A 83 -3.06 -8.09 -13.62
N GLN A 84 -3.71 -7.36 -14.52
CA GLN A 84 -3.29 -7.25 -15.91
C GLN A 84 -2.81 -5.83 -16.19
N ARG A 85 -1.56 -5.69 -16.61
CA ARG A 85 -0.99 -4.40 -16.96
C ARG A 85 -1.74 -3.84 -18.17
N ALA A 86 -2.33 -2.67 -18.00
CA ALA A 86 -3.11 -1.97 -19.01
C ALA A 86 -2.95 -0.46 -18.86
N ASN A 87 -3.64 0.31 -19.70
CA ASN A 87 -3.65 1.76 -19.57
C ASN A 87 -4.32 2.16 -18.24
N CYS A 88 -3.63 2.99 -17.45
CA CYS A 88 -4.11 3.43 -16.14
C CYS A 88 -4.89 4.75 -16.25
N VAL A 89 -6.21 4.67 -16.29
CA VAL A 89 -7.10 5.83 -16.50
C VAL A 89 -6.89 6.93 -15.46
N ARG A 90 -6.56 6.57 -14.22
CA ARG A 90 -6.36 7.52 -13.12
C ARG A 90 -4.90 7.92 -12.90
N GLY A 91 -4.01 7.49 -13.81
CA GLY A 91 -2.57 7.63 -13.67
C GLY A 91 -1.97 6.60 -12.73
N THR A 92 -0.74 6.21 -13.02
CA THR A 92 0.03 5.27 -12.19
C THR A 92 0.76 6.04 -11.11
N THR A 93 0.71 5.55 -9.87
CA THR A 93 1.44 6.14 -8.74
C THR A 93 2.64 5.27 -8.41
N LYS A 94 3.85 5.86 -8.43
CA LYS A 94 5.04 5.21 -7.84
C LYS A 94 4.91 5.25 -6.32
N VAL A 95 5.16 4.11 -5.70
CA VAL A 95 5.20 3.92 -4.26
C VAL A 95 6.56 3.32 -3.95
N ASP A 96 7.40 4.11 -3.30
CA ASP A 96 8.77 3.71 -2.98
C ASP A 96 8.77 2.79 -1.75
N SER A 97 9.63 1.78 -1.78
CA SER A 97 9.88 0.90 -0.65
C SER A 97 10.49 1.69 0.50
N TRP A 98 9.92 1.51 1.70
CA TRP A 98 10.37 2.24 2.88
C TRP A 98 11.42 1.44 3.63
N TRP A 99 12.67 1.92 3.60
CA TRP A 99 13.79 1.28 4.30
C TRP A 99 14.20 2.07 5.54
N ARG A 100 14.24 1.37 6.68
CA ARG A 100 14.51 1.90 8.03
C ARG A 100 15.88 2.59 8.21
N TYR A 101 16.82 2.47 7.26
CA TYR A 101 18.21 2.90 7.43
C TYR A 101 18.75 3.91 6.41
N LEU A 102 17.99 4.30 5.39
CA LEU A 102 18.50 5.17 4.30
C LEU A 102 17.91 6.57 4.26
N PHE A 103 16.85 6.86 5.03
CA PHE A 103 16.16 8.16 4.99
C PHE A 103 15.91 8.79 6.37
N TRP A 104 16.83 8.55 7.33
CA TRP A 104 16.95 9.37 8.54
C TRP A 104 18.09 10.38 8.38
#